data_AF-A0A4E0R1Q6-F1
#
_entry.id   AF-A0A4E0R1Q6-F1
#
_cell.length_a   1.000
_cell.length_b   1.000
_cell.length_c   1.000
_cell.angle_alpha   90.00
_cell.angle_beta   90.00
_cell.angle_gamma   90.00
#
_symmetry.space_group_name_H-M   'P 1'
#
loop_
_entity.id
_entity.type
_entity.pdbx_description
1 polymer ?
#
loop_
_entity_poly.entity_id
_entity_poly.type
_entity_poly.pdbx_seq_one_letter_code
_entity_poly.pdbx_strand_id
1 'polypeptide(L)'
;MKRCPTSRDKVSVENQYFIMVSENESHKVIPCFYGGSISVPKPFGIQEVNDAIEQTWSTTPSEKWSAARVFISPSKINISVGNLFIVDCRISCLPFFGIAQNDTKLCGFIQRTVSNAFVCHVLKCEPNAGHFCHTLKAACELRYQQFLDSRYDGDRNRQKSYC
;
A
#
# COMPACT_ATOMS: atom_id res chain seq x y z
N MET A 1 -9.78 24.25 -23.14
CA MET A 1 -9.08 25.11 -22.17
C MET A 1 -8.92 24.36 -20.86
N LYS A 2 -7.69 24.01 -20.45
CA LYS A 2 -7.44 23.38 -19.14
C LYS A 2 -7.47 24.48 -18.08
N ARG A 3 -8.38 24.40 -17.09
CA ARG A 3 -8.44 25.39 -15.99
C ARG A 3 -7.19 25.25 -15.14
N CYS A 4 -6.52 26.36 -14.84
CA CYS A 4 -5.47 26.40 -13.83
C CYS A 4 -6.10 26.15 -12.44
N PRO A 5 -5.51 25.28 -11.60
CA PRO A 5 -6.03 25.05 -10.24
C PRO A 5 -6.00 26.34 -9.42
N THR A 6 -7.09 26.68 -8.74
CA THR A 6 -7.16 27.87 -7.89
C THR A 6 -6.41 27.64 -6.57
N SER A 7 -6.04 28.71 -5.86
CA SER A 7 -5.31 28.62 -4.58
C SER A 7 -6.08 27.82 -3.52
N ARG A 8 -7.42 27.82 -3.55
CA ARG A 8 -8.27 27.01 -2.65
C ARG A 8 -8.24 25.52 -3.00
N ASP A 9 -8.12 25.18 -4.28
CA ASP A 9 -7.98 23.79 -4.73
C ASP A 9 -6.63 23.21 -4.29
N LYS A 10 -5.56 24.02 -4.33
CA LYS A 10 -4.23 23.61 -3.88
C LYS A 10 -4.17 23.29 -2.38
N VAL A 11 -4.73 24.18 -1.54
CA VAL A 11 -4.77 23.98 -0.08
C VAL A 11 -5.59 22.74 0.30
N SER A 12 -6.69 22.49 -0.39
CA SER A 12 -7.53 21.30 -0.13
C SER A 12 -6.82 20.00 -0.50
N VAL A 13 -6.10 19.99 -1.61
CA VAL A 13 -5.31 18.84 -2.08
C VAL A 13 -4.11 18.59 -1.17
N GLU A 14 -3.40 19.64 -0.74
CA GLU A 14 -2.28 19.52 0.21
C GLU A 14 -2.77 19.00 1.56
N ASN A 15 -3.87 19.52 2.09
CA ASN A 15 -4.47 19.02 3.33
C ASN A 15 -4.91 17.55 3.20
N GLN A 16 -5.53 17.17 2.08
CA GLN A 16 -5.93 15.78 1.84
C GLN A 16 -4.70 14.86 1.71
N TYR A 17 -3.62 15.35 1.12
CA TYR A 17 -2.34 14.63 1.07
C TYR A 17 -1.78 14.39 2.47
N PHE A 18 -1.83 15.40 3.34
CA PHE A 18 -1.35 15.30 4.72
C PHE A 18 -2.24 14.41 5.61
N ILE A 19 -3.56 14.38 5.36
CA ILE A 19 -4.47 13.48 6.07
C ILE A 19 -4.21 12.01 5.69
N MET A 20 -3.90 11.75 4.41
CA MET A 20 -3.67 10.39 3.91
C MET A 20 -2.28 9.87 4.28
N VAL A 21 -1.27 10.73 4.23
CA VAL A 21 0.12 10.43 4.57
C VAL A 21 0.41 10.95 5.96
N SER A 22 0.57 10.06 6.94
CA SER A 22 0.84 10.42 8.33
C SER A 22 2.03 11.38 8.46
N GLU A 23 1.79 12.65 8.85
CA GLU A 23 2.82 13.69 8.97
C GLU A 23 4.00 13.27 9.87
N ASN A 24 3.67 12.53 10.92
CA ASN A 24 4.57 12.18 12.01
C ASN A 24 5.32 10.86 11.76
N GLU A 25 5.15 10.25 10.59
CA GLU A 25 5.78 8.98 10.27
C GLU A 25 6.59 9.09 8.98
N SER A 26 7.86 8.66 9.05
CA SER A 26 8.70 8.57 7.86
C SER A 26 8.10 7.58 6.88
N HIS A 27 7.97 7.97 5.62
CA HIS A 27 7.51 7.10 4.55
C HIS A 27 8.51 7.05 3.40
N LYS A 28 8.49 5.95 2.65
CA LYS A 28 9.16 5.83 1.37
C LYS A 28 8.17 6.06 0.23
N VAL A 29 8.64 6.69 -0.84
CA VAL A 29 7.84 6.93 -2.05
C VAL A 29 8.44 6.15 -3.21
N ILE A 30 7.64 5.31 -3.85
CA ILE A 30 8.06 4.47 -4.98
C ILE A 30 7.20 4.81 -6.19
N PRO A 31 7.79 5.28 -7.32
CA PRO A 31 7.06 5.44 -8.56
C PRO A 31 6.71 4.07 -9.15
N CYS A 32 5.51 3.96 -9.72
CA CYS A 32 5.01 2.73 -10.33
C CYS A 32 3.92 3.06 -11.37
N PHE A 33 3.38 2.02 -12.01
CA PHE A 33 2.11 2.10 -12.72
C PHE A 33 1.08 1.27 -11.96
N TYR A 34 -0.11 1.83 -11.77
CA TYR A 34 -1.21 1.15 -11.11
C TYR A 34 -2.17 0.57 -12.15
N GLY A 35 -2.37 -0.75 -12.09
CA GLY A 35 -3.24 -1.49 -13.02
C GLY A 35 -4.68 -1.59 -12.56
N GLY A 36 -4.91 -1.54 -11.25
CA GLY A 36 -6.23 -1.66 -10.66
C GLY A 36 -6.24 -2.59 -9.46
N SER A 37 -7.44 -3.04 -9.11
CA SER A 37 -7.66 -3.95 -8.00
C SER A 37 -8.66 -5.03 -8.35
N ILE A 38 -8.42 -6.26 -7.89
CA ILE A 38 -9.22 -7.45 -8.14
C ILE A 38 -9.64 -8.07 -6.81
N SER A 39 -10.91 -8.49 -6.70
CA SER A 39 -11.36 -9.28 -5.55
C SER A 39 -10.77 -10.68 -5.65
N VAL A 40 -10.15 -11.15 -4.56
CA VAL A 40 -9.54 -12.48 -4.49
C VAL A 40 -10.21 -13.32 -3.40
N PRO A 41 -10.35 -14.64 -3.58
CA PRO A 41 -11.01 -15.51 -2.61
C PRO A 41 -10.19 -15.76 -1.35
N LYS A 42 -8.85 -15.66 -1.42
CA LYS A 42 -7.96 -15.97 -0.27
C LYS A 42 -7.08 -14.78 0.13
N PRO A 43 -6.71 -14.70 1.43
CA PRO A 43 -5.82 -13.64 1.93
C PRO A 43 -4.35 -13.79 1.52
N PHE A 44 -3.91 -15.00 1.16
CA PHE A 44 -2.50 -15.31 0.91
C PHE A 44 -2.35 -16.26 -0.28
N GLY A 45 -1.16 -16.24 -0.86
CA GLY A 45 -0.75 -17.17 -1.90
C GLY A 45 -0.30 -16.44 -3.15
N ILE A 46 0.83 -16.87 -3.71
CA ILE A 46 1.35 -16.26 -4.93
C ILE A 46 0.40 -16.44 -6.12
N GLN A 47 -0.37 -17.54 -6.13
CA GLN A 47 -1.40 -17.79 -7.14
C GLN A 47 -2.45 -16.67 -7.16
N GLU A 48 -2.93 -16.23 -5.99
CA GLU A 48 -3.96 -15.18 -5.88
C GLU A 48 -3.46 -13.85 -6.45
N VAL A 49 -2.16 -13.57 -6.32
CA VAL A 49 -1.52 -12.39 -6.93
C VAL A 49 -1.39 -12.55 -8.43
N ASN A 50 -0.91 -13.72 -8.91
CA ASN A 50 -0.77 -13.98 -10.34
C ASN A 50 -2.13 -13.94 -11.06
N ASP A 51 -3.17 -14.57 -10.51
CA ASP A 51 -4.53 -14.58 -11.06
C ASP A 51 -5.10 -13.15 -11.13
N ALA A 52 -4.90 -12.34 -10.09
CA ALA A 52 -5.31 -10.95 -10.08
C ALA A 52 -4.59 -10.12 -11.15
N ILE A 53 -3.30 -10.39 -11.40
CA ILE A 53 -2.52 -9.71 -12.45
C ILE A 53 -3.06 -10.08 -13.83
N GLU A 54 -3.31 -11.36 -14.10
CA GLU A 54 -3.85 -11.84 -15.37
C GLU A 54 -5.25 -11.25 -15.65
N GLN A 55 -6.12 -11.23 -14.63
CA GLN A 55 -7.45 -10.64 -14.74
C GLN A 55 -7.39 -9.12 -14.96
N THR A 56 -6.47 -8.44 -14.28
CA THR A 56 -6.24 -7.00 -14.47
C THR A 56 -5.80 -6.72 -15.90
N TRP A 57 -4.88 -7.52 -16.46
CA TRP A 57 -4.39 -7.37 -17.82
C TRP A 57 -5.49 -7.57 -18.87
N SER A 58 -6.36 -8.55 -18.63
CA SER A 58 -7.50 -8.86 -19.50
C SER A 58 -8.53 -7.72 -19.54
N THR A 59 -8.67 -6.98 -18.44
CA THR A 59 -9.64 -5.89 -18.31
C THR A 59 -9.05 -4.54 -18.72
N THR A 60 -7.79 -4.31 -18.36
CA THR A 60 -7.05 -3.07 -18.56
C THR A 60 -5.67 -3.40 -19.13
N PRO A 61 -5.48 -3.27 -20.45
CA PRO A 61 -4.17 -3.45 -21.07
C PRO A 61 -3.11 -2.54 -20.45
N SER A 62 -1.87 -3.02 -20.42
CA SER A 62 -0.77 -2.36 -19.69
C SER A 62 -0.49 -0.92 -20.13
N GLU A 63 -0.82 -0.57 -21.38
CA GLU A 63 -0.65 0.78 -21.96
C GLU A 63 -1.60 1.80 -21.32
N LYS A 64 -2.68 1.33 -20.68
CA LYS A 64 -3.68 2.16 -20.00
C LYS A 64 -3.42 2.30 -18.50
N TRP A 65 -2.41 1.61 -17.97
CA TRP A 65 -2.10 1.69 -16.54
C TRP A 65 -1.61 3.09 -16.20
N SER A 66 -2.12 3.63 -15.10
CA SER A 66 -1.85 5.03 -14.74
C SER A 66 -0.53 5.15 -13.98
N ALA A 67 0.29 6.12 -14.34
CA ALA A 67 1.47 6.47 -13.55
C ALA A 67 1.05 6.87 -12.13
N ALA A 68 1.66 6.25 -11.14
CA ALA A 68 1.28 6.34 -9.75
C ALA A 68 2.50 6.45 -8.84
N ARG A 69 2.25 6.85 -7.59
CA ARG A 69 3.22 6.84 -6.50
C ARG A 69 2.66 6.02 -5.34
N VAL A 70 3.44 5.06 -4.84
CA VAL A 70 3.13 4.34 -3.61
C VAL A 70 3.90 4.96 -2.45
N PHE A 71 3.19 5.28 -1.39
CA PHE A 71 3.71 5.77 -0.13
C PHE A 71 3.66 4.63 0.87
N ILE A 72 4.80 4.27 1.44
CA ILE A 72 4.89 3.15 2.39
C ILE A 72 5.49 3.68 3.69
N SER A 73 4.71 3.60 4.77
CA SER A 73 5.13 3.83 6.13
C SER A 73 4.83 2.59 6.98
N PRO A 74 5.42 2.42 8.17
CA PRO A 74 5.07 1.30 9.05
C PRO A 74 3.57 1.23 9.38
N SER A 75 2.82 2.34 9.40
CA SER A 75 1.37 2.28 9.62
C SER A 75 0.53 2.02 8.37
N LYS A 76 0.94 2.55 7.20
CA LYS A 76 0.08 2.63 6.01
C LYS A 76 0.80 2.43 4.68
N ILE A 77 0.03 1.99 3.69
CA ILE A 77 0.33 2.00 2.26
C ILE A 77 -0.71 2.87 1.60
N ASN A 78 -0.29 3.92 0.90
CA ASN A 78 -1.18 4.76 0.10
C ASN A 78 -0.74 4.74 -1.37
N ILE A 79 -1.69 4.72 -2.31
CA ILE A 79 -1.39 4.87 -3.74
C ILE A 79 -2.05 6.14 -4.26
N SER A 80 -1.27 7.00 -4.91
CA SER A 80 -1.78 8.18 -5.60
C SER A 80 -1.60 8.10 -7.10
N VAL A 81 -2.63 8.46 -7.87
CA VAL A 81 -2.55 8.75 -9.30
C VAL A 81 -2.71 10.25 -9.49
N GLY A 82 -1.66 10.91 -9.99
CA GLY A 82 -1.59 12.38 -9.99
C GLY A 82 -1.65 12.95 -8.57
N ASN A 83 -2.72 13.69 -8.27
CA ASN A 83 -2.95 14.32 -6.97
C ASN A 83 -4.04 13.62 -6.14
N LEU A 84 -4.61 12.52 -6.65
CA LEU A 84 -5.68 11.79 -5.98
C LEU A 84 -5.14 10.51 -5.36
N PHE A 85 -5.36 10.34 -4.05
CA PHE A 85 -5.15 9.07 -3.38
C PHE A 85 -6.32 8.15 -3.66
N ILE A 86 -6.02 7.00 -4.25
CA ILE A 86 -7.01 6.02 -4.71
C ILE A 86 -7.01 4.75 -3.86
N VAL A 87 -5.96 4.52 -3.06
CA VAL A 87 -5.85 3.39 -2.13
C VAL A 87 -5.31 3.92 -0.80
N ASP A 88 -5.98 3.56 0.30
CA ASP A 88 -5.54 3.70 1.68
C ASP A 88 -5.62 2.31 2.34
N CYS A 89 -4.46 1.70 2.57
CA CYS A 89 -4.32 0.37 3.14
C CYS A 89 -3.49 0.46 4.42
N ARG A 90 -3.98 -0.11 5.52
CA ARG A 90 -3.18 -0.24 6.74
C ARG A 90 -2.23 -1.43 6.59
N ILE A 91 -1.00 -1.29 7.07
CA ILE A 91 -0.04 -2.41 7.12
C ILE A 91 -0.61 -3.60 7.92
N SER A 92 -1.40 -3.34 8.96
CA SER A 92 -2.09 -4.39 9.74
C SER A 92 -3.21 -5.12 8.98
N CYS A 93 -3.62 -4.58 7.83
CA CYS A 93 -4.61 -5.17 6.94
C CYS A 93 -3.96 -5.75 5.67
N LEU A 94 -2.64 -5.87 5.62
CA LEU A 94 -1.87 -6.46 4.54
C LEU A 94 -1.51 -7.91 4.85
N PRO A 95 -2.37 -8.90 4.53
CA PRO A 95 -2.04 -10.30 4.73
C PRO A 95 -0.88 -10.80 3.85
N PHE A 96 -0.73 -10.30 2.62
CA PHE A 96 0.21 -10.87 1.65
C PHE A 96 0.65 -9.86 0.60
N PHE A 97 1.86 -10.03 0.06
CA PHE A 97 2.35 -9.32 -1.13
C PHE A 97 3.36 -10.21 -1.87
N GLY A 98 3.50 -10.00 -3.18
CA GLY A 98 4.38 -10.82 -4.01
C GLY A 98 4.68 -10.21 -5.38
N ILE A 99 5.76 -10.71 -5.99
CA ILE A 99 6.18 -10.40 -7.37
C ILE A 99 5.66 -11.51 -8.27
N ALA A 100 5.12 -11.15 -9.43
CA ALA A 100 4.59 -12.12 -10.38
C ALA A 100 5.66 -13.14 -10.80
N GLN A 101 5.23 -14.39 -11.03
CA GLN A 101 6.17 -15.47 -11.35
C GLN A 101 6.87 -15.29 -12.71
N ASN A 102 6.14 -14.74 -13.69
CA ASN A 102 6.60 -14.67 -15.09
C ASN A 102 7.08 -13.28 -15.50
N ASP A 103 6.89 -12.26 -14.67
CA ASP A 103 7.37 -10.89 -14.93
C ASP A 103 7.75 -10.21 -13.61
N THR A 104 9.05 -10.02 -13.41
CA THR A 104 9.60 -9.40 -12.18
C THR A 104 9.19 -7.94 -11.98
N LYS A 105 8.65 -7.28 -13.01
CA LYS A 105 8.13 -5.92 -12.92
C LYS A 105 6.73 -5.86 -12.35
N LEU A 106 5.96 -6.93 -12.48
CA LEU A 106 4.58 -7.01 -12.00
C LEU A 106 4.58 -7.51 -10.56
N CYS A 107 3.74 -6.89 -9.74
CA CYS A 107 3.56 -7.28 -8.36
C CYS A 107 2.15 -6.95 -7.89
N GLY A 108 1.81 -7.50 -6.73
CA GLY A 108 0.57 -7.14 -6.07
C GLY A 108 0.66 -7.31 -4.56
N PHE A 109 -0.27 -6.66 -3.88
CA PHE A 109 -0.46 -6.83 -2.46
C PHE A 109 -1.95 -7.02 -2.17
N ILE A 110 -2.25 -7.93 -1.25
CA ILE A 110 -3.61 -8.26 -0.84
C ILE A 110 -3.93 -7.44 0.39
N GLN A 111 -5.05 -6.73 0.34
CA GLN A 111 -5.65 -5.99 1.44
C GLN A 111 -6.87 -6.74 1.95
N ARG A 112 -6.97 -6.91 3.27
CA ARG A 112 -8.23 -7.26 3.94
C ARG A 112 -9.05 -5.99 4.14
N THR A 113 -10.25 -5.98 3.58
CA THR A 113 -11.22 -4.88 3.68
C THR A 113 -11.98 -4.92 5.01
N VAL A 114 -12.73 -3.85 5.30
CA VAL A 114 -13.60 -3.77 6.50
C VAL A 114 -14.74 -4.78 6.48
N SER A 115 -15.19 -5.21 5.30
CA SER A 115 -16.20 -6.26 5.12
C SER A 115 -15.60 -7.67 5.18
N ASN A 116 -14.34 -7.80 5.60
CA ASN A 116 -13.61 -9.07 5.67
C ASN A 116 -13.46 -9.78 4.30
N ALA A 117 -13.59 -9.04 3.19
CA ALA A 117 -13.24 -9.48 1.85
C ALA A 117 -11.77 -9.15 1.53
N PHE A 118 -11.20 -9.82 0.53
CA PHE A 118 -9.81 -9.63 0.12
C PHE A 118 -9.73 -8.99 -1.28
N VAL A 119 -8.89 -7.98 -1.40
CA VAL A 119 -8.67 -7.23 -2.64
C VAL A 119 -7.17 -7.22 -2.93
N CYS A 120 -6.77 -7.71 -4.10
CA CYS A 120 -5.41 -7.60 -4.59
C CYS A 120 -5.27 -6.30 -5.39
N HIS A 121 -4.34 -5.45 -4.98
CA HIS A 121 -3.93 -4.25 -5.71
C HIS A 121 -2.74 -4.58 -6.60
N VAL A 122 -2.86 -4.31 -7.89
CA VAL A 122 -1.88 -4.71 -8.92
C VAL A 122 -1.06 -3.51 -9.38
N LEU A 123 0.26 -3.67 -9.38
CA LEU A 123 1.22 -2.64 -9.75
C LEU A 123 2.28 -3.17 -10.70
N LYS A 124 2.88 -2.25 -11.46
CA LYS A 124 4.09 -2.45 -12.24
C LYS A 124 5.19 -1.50 -11.76
N CYS A 125 6.34 -2.04 -11.43
CA CYS A 125 7.52 -1.31 -10.98
C CYS A 125 8.69 -1.50 -11.95
N GLU A 126 9.47 -0.44 -12.17
CA GLU A 126 10.65 -0.46 -13.04
C GLU A 126 11.92 -0.21 -12.20
N PRO A 127 13.03 -0.91 -12.45
CA PRO A 127 13.21 -1.98 -13.44
C PRO A 127 12.63 -3.34 -13.01
N ASN A 128 12.25 -3.49 -11.74
CA ASN A 128 11.54 -4.64 -11.18
C ASN A 128 10.83 -4.25 -9.87
N ALA A 129 10.02 -5.16 -9.32
CA ALA A 129 9.26 -4.97 -8.08
C ALA A 129 10.04 -5.31 -6.79
N GLY A 130 11.33 -5.66 -6.87
CA GLY A 130 12.15 -6.03 -5.72
C GLY A 130 12.21 -4.93 -4.67
N HIS A 131 12.51 -3.69 -5.08
CA HIS A 131 12.57 -2.55 -4.16
C HIS A 131 11.23 -2.30 -3.45
N PHE A 132 10.11 -2.48 -4.16
CA PHE A 132 8.77 -2.37 -3.59
C PHE A 132 8.53 -3.43 -2.51
N CYS A 133 8.78 -4.71 -2.81
CA CYS A 133 8.58 -5.79 -1.84
C CYS A 133 9.52 -5.70 -0.63
N HIS A 134 10.79 -5.29 -0.83
CA HIS A 134 11.71 -5.04 0.28
C HIS A 134 11.23 -3.91 1.19
N THR A 135 10.70 -2.84 0.61
CA THR A 135 10.17 -1.70 1.38
C THR A 135 8.93 -2.10 2.18
N LEU A 136 8.01 -2.87 1.58
CA LEU A 136 6.85 -3.43 2.29
C LEU A 136 7.25 -4.36 3.43
N LYS A 137 8.22 -5.25 3.17
CA LYS A 137 8.74 -6.16 4.19
C LYS A 137 9.28 -5.38 5.40
N ALA A 138 10.14 -4.40 5.16
CA ALA A 138 10.70 -3.56 6.22
C ALA A 138 9.61 -2.79 7.00
N ALA A 139 8.60 -2.26 6.30
CA ALA A 139 7.48 -1.59 6.95
C ALA A 139 6.65 -2.55 7.84
N CYS A 140 6.38 -3.77 7.37
CA CYS A 140 5.69 -4.79 8.15
C CYS A 140 6.49 -5.19 9.39
N GLU A 141 7.81 -5.39 9.25
CA GLU A 141 8.71 -5.71 10.36
C GLU A 141 8.72 -4.58 11.40
N LEU A 142 8.91 -3.33 10.99
CA LEU A 142 8.87 -2.18 11.89
C LEU A 142 7.52 -2.05 12.61
N ARG A 143 6.42 -2.25 11.88
CA ARG A 143 5.08 -2.19 12.49
C ARG A 143 4.86 -3.27 13.53
N TYR A 144 5.38 -4.46 13.27
CA TYR A 144 5.33 -5.56 14.21
C TYR A 144 6.19 -5.26 15.45
N GLN A 145 7.40 -4.73 15.28
CA GLN A 145 8.25 -4.32 16.40
C GLN A 145 7.58 -3.25 17.27
N GLN A 146 7.00 -2.20 16.68
CA GLN A 146 6.25 -1.17 17.41
C GLN A 146 5.12 -1.76 18.26
N PHE A 147 4.44 -2.80 17.76
CA PHE A 147 3.40 -3.50 18.51
C PHE A 147 3.98 -4.27 19.69
N LEU A 148 5.11 -4.96 19.53
CA LEU A 148 5.79 -5.67 20.61
C LEU A 148 6.30 -4.73 21.70
N ASP A 149 6.96 -3.63 21.31
CA ASP A 149 7.50 -2.64 22.24
C ASP A 149 6.39 -2.01 23.10
N SER A 150 5.25 -1.67 22.46
CA SER A 150 4.08 -1.12 23.16
C SER A 150 3.50 -2.10 24.19
N ARG A 151 3.58 -3.41 23.94
CA ARG A 151 3.14 -4.45 24.89
C ARG A 151 4.12 -4.58 26.05
N TYR A 152 5.41 -4.58 25.76
CA TYR A 152 6.46 -4.66 26.77
C TYR A 152 6.45 -3.46 27.72
N ASP A 153 6.23 -2.25 27.22
CA ASP A 153 6.07 -1.05 28.03
C ASP A 153 4.81 -1.10 28.91
N GLY A 154 3.72 -1.68 28.39
CA GLY A 154 2.50 -1.94 29.14
C GLY A 154 2.72 -2.88 30.33
N ASP A 155 3.52 -3.94 30.16
CA ASP A 155 3.81 -4.90 31.22
C ASP A 155 4.76 -4.35 32.29
N ARG A 156 5.78 -3.54 31.92
CA ARG A 156 6.63 -2.82 32.89
C ARG A 156 5.84 -1.83 33.75
N ASN A 157 4.91 -1.10 33.14
CA ASN A 157 4.05 -0.15 33.86
C ASN A 157 3.05 -0.86 34.79
N ARG A 158 2.60 -2.07 34.45
CA ARG A 158 1.78 -2.90 35.35
C ARG A 158 2.59 -3.39 36.55
N GLN A 159 3.81 -3.88 36.37
CA GLN A 159 4.64 -4.33 37.49
C GLN A 159 5.00 -3.19 38.48
N LYS A 160 5.14 -1.95 38.02
CA LYS A 160 5.32 -0.78 38.90
C LYS A 160 4.04 -0.35 39.64
N SER A 161 2.85 -0.78 39.22
CA SER A 161 1.58 -0.48 39.93
C SER A 161 1.23 -1.50 41.02
N TYR A 162 2.00 -2.59 41.13
CA TYR A 162 1.84 -3.63 42.16
C TYR A 162 3.00 -3.64 43.18
N CYS A 163 3.86 -2.61 43.19
CA CYS A 163 4.91 -2.39 44.18
C CYS A 163 4.66 -1.07 44.91
#